data_AF-A0A4R9EY67-F1
#
_entry.id   AF-A0A4R9EY67-F1
#
_cell.length_a   1.000
_cell.length_b   1.000
_cell.length_c   1.000
_cell.angle_alpha   90.00
_cell.angle_beta   90.00
_cell.angle_gamma   90.00
#
_symmetry.space_group_name_H-M   'P 1'
#
loop_
_entity.id
_entity.type
_entity.pdbx_description
1 polymer ?
#
loop_
_entity_poly.entity_id
_entity_poly.type
_entity_poly.pdbx_seq_one_letter_code
_entity_poly.pdbx_strand_id
1 'polypeptide(L)'
;MVVSPEHAPVNGMKRPHTSHRDVADELRERIRSGALRPGQRMPTQAELADEFGVERGVVREALRILQGENLLANVSKGSPATVADTRGLPLAGPGGVKPQPTMVGLAPRIAAAFEAPHVEIDALCLTSISLTMAIGEPLRQIHAGQRKPAKVTVRVLLPSRSIDLAFPAPVDSGDDEGGQVHRRWLDQRNAQGQVLRHNLLALRTSHGIDVDVSFRALPFTPPVKLYLLNGSEALFAYYTLVKQSEEIEHEHMEMYDAQGAQSMLFPFQQGDGLRDTTFVEQSHLWFDALWGTISQDLELARR
;
A
#
# COMPACT_ATOMS: atom_id res chain seq x y z
N MET A 1 61.43 4.23 -32.89
CA MET A 1 60.31 4.42 -33.84
C MET A 1 59.15 3.60 -33.28
N VAL A 2 58.02 4.28 -33.08
CA VAL A 2 56.63 3.84 -32.76
C VAL A 2 56.35 2.39 -33.27
N VAL A 3 55.60 1.47 -32.65
CA VAL A 3 54.23 1.49 -32.08
C VAL A 3 54.00 0.16 -31.27
N SER A 4 53.23 0.18 -30.17
CA SER A 4 52.67 -0.99 -29.44
C SER A 4 51.23 -1.29 -29.92
N PRO A 5 50.45 -2.25 -29.35
CA PRO A 5 50.67 -3.66 -28.97
C PRO A 5 49.57 -4.58 -29.58
N GLU A 6 49.67 -5.91 -29.47
CA GLU A 6 48.48 -6.77 -29.69
C GLU A 6 48.46 -8.03 -28.80
N HIS A 7 47.49 -8.01 -27.87
CA HIS A 7 46.64 -9.05 -27.28
C HIS A 7 47.16 -10.41 -26.76
N ALA A 8 46.60 -10.75 -25.59
CA ALA A 8 46.88 -11.84 -24.65
C ALA A 8 46.46 -13.26 -25.14
N PRO A 9 46.63 -14.30 -24.29
CA PRO A 9 45.56 -14.57 -23.33
C PRO A 9 46.03 -14.82 -21.88
N VAL A 10 45.24 -14.28 -20.97
CA VAL A 10 45.30 -14.51 -19.52
C VAL A 10 44.55 -15.80 -19.22
N ASN A 11 45.25 -16.78 -18.67
CA ASN A 11 44.67 -18.04 -18.23
C ASN A 11 43.93 -17.80 -16.89
N GLY A 12 42.61 -17.63 -16.95
CA GLY A 12 41.76 -17.42 -15.77
C GLY A 12 41.56 -18.72 -14.98
N MET A 13 42.38 -18.94 -13.95
CA MET A 13 42.16 -19.98 -12.96
C MET A 13 40.83 -19.72 -12.22
N LYS A 14 39.87 -20.65 -12.34
CA LYS A 14 38.71 -20.74 -11.44
C LYS A 14 39.22 -20.83 -10.00
N ARG A 15 38.75 -19.94 -9.12
CA ARG A 15 39.05 -20.02 -7.68
C ARG A 15 38.49 -21.35 -7.14
N PRO A 16 39.26 -22.14 -6.37
CA PRO A 16 38.71 -23.32 -5.71
C PRO A 16 37.66 -22.85 -4.69
N HIS A 17 36.44 -23.38 -4.78
CA HIS A 17 35.38 -23.09 -3.82
C HIS A 17 35.73 -23.79 -2.51
N THR A 18 36.46 -23.14 -1.61
CA THR A 18 36.93 -23.79 -0.37
C THR A 18 35.96 -23.63 0.80
N SER A 19 34.95 -22.77 0.68
CA SER A 19 33.98 -22.51 1.76
C SER A 19 32.53 -22.66 1.33
N HIS A 20 31.65 -22.93 2.30
CA HIS A 20 30.21 -23.01 2.09
C HIS A 20 29.61 -21.67 1.63
N ARG A 21 30.28 -20.53 1.91
CA ARG A 21 29.88 -19.21 1.41
C ARG A 21 30.18 -19.07 -0.07
N ASP A 22 31.36 -19.51 -0.53
CA ASP A 22 31.71 -19.46 -1.96
C ASP A 22 30.76 -20.31 -2.81
N VAL A 23 30.36 -21.48 -2.29
CA VAL A 23 29.37 -22.35 -2.93
C VAL A 23 27.98 -21.69 -2.93
N ALA A 24 27.58 -21.04 -1.84
CA ALA A 24 26.31 -20.31 -1.79
C ALA A 24 26.28 -19.13 -2.76
N ASP A 25 27.38 -18.37 -2.87
CA ASP A 25 27.48 -17.21 -3.74
C ASP A 25 27.37 -17.58 -5.22
N GLU A 26 28.06 -18.65 -5.63
CA GLU A 26 27.99 -19.19 -7.00
C GLU A 26 26.58 -19.72 -7.34
N LEU A 27 25.96 -20.47 -6.43
CA LEU A 27 24.58 -20.94 -6.60
C LEU A 27 23.59 -19.77 -6.64
N ARG A 28 23.81 -18.71 -5.86
CA ARG A 28 23.00 -17.48 -5.90
C ARG A 28 23.09 -16.82 -7.27
N GLU A 29 24.28 -16.74 -7.85
CA GLU A 29 24.47 -16.16 -9.17
C GLU A 29 23.81 -16.99 -10.28
N ARG A 30 23.86 -18.32 -10.17
CA ARG A 30 23.14 -19.22 -11.10
C ARG A 30 21.61 -19.06 -11.02
N ILE A 31 21.06 -18.82 -9.84
CA ILE A 31 19.64 -18.52 -9.66
C ILE A 31 19.29 -17.14 -10.27
N ARG A 32 20.11 -16.11 -10.01
CA ARG A 32 19.91 -14.74 -10.53
C ARG A 32 20.00 -14.66 -12.05
N SER A 33 21.00 -15.30 -12.63
CA SER A 33 21.20 -15.36 -14.08
C SER A 33 20.16 -16.24 -14.79
N GLY A 34 19.38 -17.03 -14.04
CA GLY A 34 18.36 -17.94 -14.59
C GLY A 34 18.91 -19.25 -15.14
N ALA A 35 20.21 -19.53 -14.93
CA ALA A 35 20.80 -20.84 -15.20
C ALA A 35 20.15 -21.94 -14.34
N LEU A 36 19.77 -21.60 -13.10
CA LEU A 36 18.85 -22.35 -12.26
C LEU A 36 17.50 -21.65 -12.26
N ARG A 37 16.50 -22.25 -12.90
CA ARG A 37 15.19 -21.63 -13.10
C ARG A 37 14.32 -21.76 -11.85
N PRO A 38 13.47 -20.76 -11.54
CA PRO A 38 12.37 -20.90 -10.58
C PRO A 38 11.59 -22.20 -10.76
N GLY A 39 11.32 -22.92 -9.67
CA GLY A 39 10.63 -24.22 -9.70
C GLY A 39 11.48 -25.41 -10.16
N GLN A 40 12.72 -25.19 -10.60
CA GLN A 40 13.65 -26.26 -10.97
C GLN A 40 14.17 -26.97 -9.72
N ARG A 41 14.24 -28.30 -9.77
CA ARG A 41 14.88 -29.10 -8.72
C ARG A 41 16.38 -28.85 -8.74
N MET A 42 16.96 -28.58 -7.59
CA MET A 42 18.39 -28.48 -7.40
C MET A 42 19.05 -29.84 -7.65
N PRO A 43 20.28 -29.85 -8.18
CA PRO A 43 21.11 -31.06 -8.14
C PRO A 43 21.27 -31.56 -6.70
N THR A 44 21.49 -32.85 -6.55
CA THR A 44 21.68 -33.49 -5.25
C THR A 44 22.95 -32.99 -4.56
N GLN A 45 23.02 -33.12 -3.23
CA GLN A 45 24.22 -32.76 -2.47
C GLN A 45 25.48 -33.50 -2.93
N ALA A 46 25.32 -34.72 -3.47
CA ALA A 46 26.42 -35.49 -4.03
C ALA A 46 26.90 -34.87 -5.35
N GLU A 47 25.99 -34.58 -6.27
CA GLU A 47 26.32 -33.96 -7.56
C GLU A 47 26.97 -32.58 -7.38
N LEU A 48 26.46 -31.76 -6.46
CA LEU A 48 27.06 -30.44 -6.16
C LEU A 48 28.42 -30.57 -5.47
N ALA A 49 28.61 -31.58 -4.61
CA ALA A 49 29.89 -31.83 -3.96
C ALA A 49 30.96 -32.21 -4.98
N ASP A 50 30.61 -33.07 -5.93
CA ASP A 50 31.48 -33.49 -7.03
C ASP A 50 31.76 -32.32 -8.00
N GLU A 51 30.75 -31.50 -8.29
CA GLU A 51 30.88 -30.33 -9.18
C GLU A 51 31.81 -29.26 -8.60
N PHE A 52 31.64 -28.93 -7.31
CA PHE A 52 32.42 -27.89 -6.64
C PHE A 52 33.73 -28.40 -6.05
N GLY A 53 33.96 -29.72 -6.05
CA GLY A 53 35.16 -30.35 -5.48
C GLY A 53 35.25 -30.19 -3.96
N VAL A 54 34.11 -30.24 -3.25
CA VAL A 54 34.01 -30.00 -1.80
C VAL A 54 33.33 -31.15 -1.09
N GLU A 55 33.45 -31.21 0.24
CA GLU A 55 32.69 -32.17 1.04
C GLU A 55 31.19 -31.87 1.03
N ARG A 56 30.36 -32.93 1.07
CA ARG A 56 28.89 -32.81 1.15
C ARG A 56 28.40 -31.94 2.31
N GLY A 57 29.14 -31.88 3.42
CA GLY A 57 28.83 -31.03 4.56
C GLY A 57 28.90 -29.53 4.23
N VAL A 58 29.84 -29.13 3.36
CA VAL A 58 30.02 -27.75 2.87
C VAL A 58 28.84 -27.36 1.98
N VAL A 59 28.44 -28.25 1.06
CA VAL A 59 27.25 -28.06 0.22
C VAL A 59 25.98 -27.94 1.06
N ARG A 60 25.83 -28.78 2.08
CA ARG A 60 24.68 -28.75 2.98
C ARG A 60 24.54 -27.40 3.67
N GLU A 61 25.65 -26.83 4.13
CA GLU A 61 25.64 -25.51 4.78
C GLU A 61 25.38 -24.38 3.78
N ALA A 62 25.91 -24.47 2.57
CA ALA A 62 25.61 -23.54 1.48
C ALA A 62 24.12 -23.52 1.13
N LEU A 63 23.50 -24.70 1.01
CA LEU A 63 22.06 -24.83 0.77
C LEU A 63 21.23 -24.30 1.95
N ARG A 64 21.72 -24.43 3.19
CA ARG A 64 21.06 -23.87 4.39
C ARG A 64 21.05 -22.33 4.36
N ILE A 65 22.15 -21.71 3.89
CA ILE A 65 22.23 -20.25 3.70
C ILE A 65 21.19 -19.81 2.66
N LEU A 66 21.16 -20.45 1.50
CA LEU A 66 20.20 -20.11 0.43
C LEU A 66 18.74 -20.35 0.84
N GLN A 67 18.48 -21.35 1.68
CA GLN A 67 17.17 -21.57 2.29
C GLN A 67 16.80 -20.43 3.25
N GLY A 68 17.73 -19.97 4.10
CA GLY A 68 17.53 -18.82 4.98
C GLY A 68 17.32 -17.50 4.22
N GLU A 69 17.83 -17.41 3.00
CA GLU A 69 17.62 -16.29 2.07
C GLU A 69 16.32 -16.40 1.24
N ASN A 70 15.49 -17.41 1.49
CA ASN A 70 14.26 -17.71 0.72
C ASN A 70 14.50 -17.94 -0.79
N LEU A 71 15.72 -18.33 -1.19
CA LEU A 71 16.07 -18.66 -2.57
C LEU A 71 15.80 -20.13 -2.91
N LEU A 72 15.59 -20.97 -1.91
CA LEU A 72 15.24 -22.39 -2.05
C LEU A 72 13.97 -22.74 -1.26
N ALA A 73 13.17 -23.65 -1.80
CA ALA A 73 11.94 -24.18 -1.21
C ALA A 73 11.98 -25.72 -1.12
N ASN A 74 11.04 -26.31 -0.36
CA ASN A 74 10.83 -27.77 -0.25
C ASN A 74 12.04 -28.57 0.27
N VAL A 75 12.75 -28.05 1.28
CA VAL A 75 13.83 -28.79 1.95
C VAL A 75 13.22 -29.78 2.97
N SER A 76 12.62 -30.86 2.48
CA SER A 76 12.14 -31.98 3.32
C SER A 76 13.14 -33.14 3.30
N LYS A 77 13.13 -33.98 4.34
CA LYS A 77 14.01 -35.16 4.42
C LYS A 77 13.73 -36.11 3.25
N GLY A 78 14.65 -36.17 2.29
CA GLY A 78 14.64 -37.14 1.19
C GLY A 78 14.30 -36.59 -0.19
N SER A 79 14.01 -35.29 -0.34
CA SER A 79 13.80 -34.66 -1.64
C SER A 79 14.82 -33.55 -1.91
N PRO A 80 15.42 -33.47 -3.12
CA PRO A 80 16.23 -32.33 -3.55
C PRO A 80 15.45 -31.03 -3.40
N ALA A 81 16.11 -30.01 -2.84
CA ALA A 81 15.55 -28.66 -2.73
C ALA A 81 15.12 -28.15 -4.12
N THR A 82 14.16 -27.25 -4.18
CA THR A 82 13.73 -26.61 -5.43
C THR A 82 14.10 -25.14 -5.38
N VAL A 83 14.57 -24.56 -6.49
CA VAL A 83 14.77 -23.12 -6.61
C VAL A 83 13.44 -22.43 -6.32
N ALA A 84 13.41 -21.55 -5.33
CA ALA A 84 12.20 -20.86 -4.93
C ALA A 84 11.63 -20.09 -6.12
N ASP A 85 10.33 -20.26 -6.36
CA ASP A 85 9.64 -19.46 -7.35
C ASP A 85 9.30 -18.09 -6.77
N THR A 86 10.27 -17.17 -6.85
CA THR A 86 10.07 -15.76 -6.48
C THR A 86 9.18 -15.00 -7.46
N ARG A 87 8.83 -15.59 -8.62
CA ARG A 87 7.79 -15.05 -9.52
C ARG A 87 6.38 -15.49 -9.12
N GLY A 88 6.27 -16.45 -8.19
CA GLY A 88 5.03 -17.01 -7.68
C GLY A 88 4.80 -16.83 -6.18
N LEU A 89 5.74 -16.24 -5.43
CA LEU A 89 5.43 -15.76 -4.08
C LEU A 89 4.26 -14.77 -4.20
N PRO A 90 3.17 -14.91 -3.42
CA PRO A 90 2.22 -13.82 -3.32
C PRO A 90 3.02 -12.58 -2.92
N LEU A 91 2.88 -11.48 -3.65
CA LEU A 91 3.39 -10.13 -3.35
C LEU A 91 2.98 -9.60 -1.95
N ALA A 92 2.38 -10.44 -1.11
CA ALA A 92 2.07 -10.12 0.26
C ALA A 92 3.35 -10.25 1.09
N GLY A 93 3.68 -9.18 1.81
CA GLY A 93 4.61 -9.26 2.93
C GLY A 93 4.12 -10.23 4.01
N PRO A 94 4.86 -10.33 5.13
CA PRO A 94 4.32 -11.01 6.31
C PRO A 94 2.90 -10.46 6.60
N GLY A 95 1.91 -11.35 6.64
CA GLY A 95 0.47 -10.99 6.72
C GLY A 95 -0.39 -11.50 5.54
N GLY A 96 0.18 -11.82 4.37
CA GLY A 96 -0.55 -12.50 3.29
C GLY A 96 -1.63 -11.67 2.57
N VAL A 97 -1.89 -10.44 3.00
CA VAL A 97 -2.93 -9.58 2.43
C VAL A 97 -2.40 -8.89 1.17
N LYS A 98 -2.97 -9.22 0.02
CA LYS A 98 -2.67 -8.55 -1.24
C LYS A 98 -3.29 -7.15 -1.28
N PRO A 99 -2.64 -6.16 -1.91
CA PRO A 99 -3.28 -4.90 -2.22
C PRO A 99 -4.56 -5.13 -3.02
N GLN A 100 -5.61 -4.37 -2.73
CA GLN A 100 -6.93 -4.49 -3.37
C GLN A 100 -7.43 -3.11 -3.80
N PRO A 101 -8.31 -3.02 -4.81
CA PRO A 101 -8.97 -1.75 -5.12
C PRO A 101 -9.64 -1.17 -3.87
N THR A 102 -9.55 0.15 -3.68
CA THR A 102 -10.03 0.84 -2.46
C THR A 102 -11.49 0.49 -2.13
N MET A 103 -12.36 0.45 -3.14
CA MET A 103 -13.79 0.11 -2.94
C MET A 103 -14.02 -1.34 -2.47
N VAL A 104 -13.05 -2.24 -2.67
CA VAL A 104 -13.11 -3.63 -2.22
C VAL A 104 -12.44 -3.78 -0.85
N GLY A 105 -11.24 -3.20 -0.70
CA GLY A 105 -10.40 -3.41 0.48
C GLY A 105 -10.82 -2.61 1.71
N LEU A 106 -11.43 -1.43 1.56
CA LEU A 106 -11.66 -0.52 2.68
C LEU A 106 -12.83 -0.96 3.58
N ALA A 107 -13.98 -1.32 2.99
CA ALA A 107 -15.19 -1.68 3.73
C ALA A 107 -14.99 -2.78 4.79
N PRO A 108 -14.35 -3.93 4.51
CA PRO A 108 -14.13 -4.96 5.53
C PRO A 108 -13.21 -4.49 6.66
N ARG A 109 -12.25 -3.60 6.37
CA ARG A 109 -11.33 -3.04 7.37
C ARG A 109 -12.02 -2.05 8.30
N ILE A 110 -12.87 -1.19 7.74
CA ILE A 110 -13.73 -0.31 8.53
C ILE A 110 -14.68 -1.15 9.39
N ALA A 111 -15.32 -2.19 8.84
CA ALA A 111 -16.19 -3.06 9.63
C ALA A 111 -15.44 -3.72 10.81
N ALA A 112 -14.20 -4.20 10.59
CA ALA A 112 -13.36 -4.76 11.64
C ALA A 112 -12.98 -3.70 12.70
N ALA A 113 -12.69 -2.46 12.31
CA ALA A 113 -12.40 -1.38 13.24
C ALA A 113 -13.56 -1.10 14.20
N PHE A 114 -14.80 -1.24 13.73
CA PHE A 114 -16.02 -1.08 14.54
C PHE A 114 -16.31 -2.23 15.52
N GLU A 115 -15.49 -3.29 15.54
CA GLU A 115 -15.54 -4.31 16.59
C GLU A 115 -14.96 -3.82 17.92
N ALA A 116 -14.12 -2.78 17.89
CA ALA A 116 -13.53 -2.19 19.07
C ALA A 116 -14.55 -1.37 19.89
N PRO A 117 -14.41 -1.31 21.23
CA PRO A 117 -15.25 -0.44 22.06
C PRO A 117 -15.01 1.05 21.79
N HIS A 118 -13.79 1.40 21.35
CA HIS A 118 -13.40 2.74 20.95
C HIS A 118 -12.90 2.68 19.51
N VAL A 119 -13.65 3.29 18.61
CA VAL A 119 -13.35 3.32 17.19
C VAL A 119 -12.66 4.64 16.88
N GLU A 120 -11.47 4.58 16.30
CA GLU A 120 -10.71 5.73 15.85
C GLU A 120 -10.38 5.57 14.36
N ILE A 121 -10.80 6.53 13.55
CA ILE A 121 -10.55 6.54 12.11
C ILE A 121 -9.99 7.89 11.71
N ASP A 122 -8.75 7.88 11.25
CA ASP A 122 -8.13 9.05 10.64
C ASP A 122 -8.04 8.85 9.12
N ALA A 123 -8.49 9.82 8.35
CA ALA A 123 -8.52 9.71 6.89
C ALA A 123 -7.94 10.95 6.23
N LEU A 124 -6.95 10.76 5.35
CA LEU A 124 -6.44 11.79 4.44
C LEU A 124 -6.80 11.41 3.02
N CYS A 125 -7.61 12.23 2.36
CA CYS A 125 -8.20 11.92 1.06
C CYS A 125 -8.45 13.20 0.24
N LEU A 126 -8.58 13.07 -1.08
CA LEU A 126 -9.06 14.11 -1.99
C LEU A 126 -10.57 14.38 -1.81
N THR A 127 -11.35 13.33 -1.60
CA THR A 127 -12.78 13.34 -1.22
C THR A 127 -13.06 12.18 -0.25
N SER A 128 -14.12 12.27 0.56
CA SER A 128 -14.44 11.23 1.55
C SER A 128 -15.28 10.07 1.00
N ILE A 129 -15.54 10.00 -0.31
CA ILE A 129 -16.48 9.03 -0.93
C ILE A 129 -16.24 7.60 -0.49
N SER A 130 -15.00 7.11 -0.60
CA SER A 130 -14.66 5.72 -0.27
C SER A 130 -14.95 5.41 1.20
N LEU A 131 -14.65 6.35 2.10
CA LEU A 131 -14.94 6.20 3.52
C LEU A 131 -16.44 6.26 3.80
N THR A 132 -17.15 7.21 3.20
CA THR A 132 -18.62 7.34 3.29
C THR A 132 -19.34 6.05 2.90
N MET A 133 -18.85 5.37 1.86
CA MET A 133 -19.40 4.08 1.44
C MET A 133 -19.00 2.94 2.41
N ALA A 134 -17.74 2.91 2.84
CA ALA A 134 -17.20 1.85 3.69
C ALA A 134 -17.84 1.79 5.09
N ILE A 135 -18.30 2.92 5.63
CA ILE A 135 -18.99 2.95 6.93
C ILE A 135 -20.39 2.32 6.90
N GLY A 136 -20.99 2.14 5.71
CA GLY A 136 -22.38 1.68 5.58
C GLY A 136 -22.65 0.34 6.28
N GLU A 137 -21.72 -0.60 6.17
CA GLU A 137 -21.84 -1.92 6.81
C GLU A 137 -21.84 -1.83 8.34
N PRO A 138 -20.82 -1.24 9.01
CA PRO A 138 -20.85 -1.10 10.45
C PRO A 138 -22.07 -0.32 10.95
N LEU A 139 -22.53 0.71 10.22
CA LEU A 139 -23.77 1.40 10.58
C LEU A 139 -24.99 0.47 10.54
N ARG A 140 -25.16 -0.35 9.50
CA ARG A 140 -26.25 -1.35 9.47
C ARG A 140 -26.16 -2.30 10.66
N GLN A 141 -24.97 -2.80 10.99
CA GLN A 141 -24.77 -3.73 12.11
C GLN A 141 -25.13 -3.10 13.46
N ILE A 142 -24.84 -1.82 13.66
CA ILE A 142 -25.25 -1.07 14.86
C ILE A 142 -26.78 -0.94 14.91
N HIS A 143 -27.42 -0.58 13.80
CA HIS A 143 -28.89 -0.49 13.73
C HIS A 143 -29.57 -1.85 13.94
N ALA A 144 -28.93 -2.94 13.52
CA ALA A 144 -29.38 -4.31 13.76
C ALA A 144 -29.12 -4.80 15.20
N GLY A 145 -28.48 -3.99 16.05
CA GLY A 145 -28.12 -4.37 17.42
C GLY A 145 -26.99 -5.40 17.52
N GLN A 146 -26.28 -5.66 16.42
CA GLN A 146 -25.16 -6.62 16.37
C GLN A 146 -23.86 -6.03 16.90
N ARG A 147 -23.74 -4.69 16.90
CA ARG A 147 -22.59 -3.94 17.37
C ARG A 147 -23.04 -2.71 18.17
N LYS A 148 -22.26 -2.31 19.16
CA LYS A 148 -22.48 -1.07 19.90
C LYS A 148 -21.17 -0.56 20.51
N PRO A 149 -20.31 0.11 19.72
CA PRO A 149 -19.12 0.75 20.27
C PRO A 149 -19.53 1.80 21.31
N ALA A 150 -18.69 2.02 22.32
CA ALA A 150 -18.91 3.06 23.32
C ALA A 150 -18.59 4.45 22.76
N LYS A 151 -17.55 4.53 21.91
CA LYS A 151 -17.09 5.78 21.29
C LYS A 151 -16.67 5.58 19.85
N VAL A 152 -16.97 6.56 18.99
CA VAL A 152 -16.52 6.64 17.60
C VAL A 152 -15.92 8.03 17.36
N THR A 153 -14.64 8.08 16.99
CA THR A 153 -13.92 9.31 16.66
C THR A 153 -13.41 9.23 15.24
N VAL A 154 -13.77 10.21 14.41
CA VAL A 154 -13.38 10.26 13.00
C VAL A 154 -12.78 11.61 12.66
N ARG A 155 -11.52 11.63 12.23
CA ARG A 155 -10.80 12.84 11.79
C ARG A 155 -10.53 12.75 10.30
N VAL A 156 -10.95 13.74 9.53
CA VAL A 156 -10.80 13.73 8.07
C VAL A 156 -10.04 14.96 7.60
N LEU A 157 -8.92 14.74 6.92
CA LEU A 157 -8.15 15.75 6.19
C LEU A 157 -8.58 15.73 4.71
N LEU A 158 -9.12 16.85 4.24
CA LEU A 158 -9.51 17.07 2.84
C LEU A 158 -8.82 18.32 2.30
N PRO A 159 -8.58 18.46 1.00
CA PRO A 159 -7.95 19.65 0.44
C PRO A 159 -8.84 20.87 0.65
N SER A 160 -8.22 22.03 0.90
CA SER A 160 -8.94 23.30 1.07
C SER A 160 -9.76 23.66 -0.17
N ARG A 161 -10.79 24.49 0.01
CA ARG A 161 -11.54 25.06 -1.12
C ARG A 161 -10.75 26.12 -1.90
N SER A 162 -9.71 26.68 -1.26
CA SER A 162 -8.97 27.86 -1.70
C SER A 162 -7.60 27.55 -2.30
N ILE A 163 -7.31 26.28 -2.58
CA ILE A 163 -6.04 25.88 -3.19
C ILE A 163 -6.26 25.64 -4.68
N ASP A 164 -5.23 25.90 -5.46
CA ASP A 164 -5.15 25.42 -6.84
C ASP A 164 -4.84 23.92 -6.79
N LEU A 165 -5.76 23.11 -7.28
CA LEU A 165 -5.59 21.66 -7.26
C LEU A 165 -4.58 21.23 -8.32
N ALA A 166 -3.66 20.34 -7.93
CA ALA A 166 -2.86 19.59 -8.91
C ALA A 166 -3.73 18.61 -9.71
N PHE A 167 -4.82 18.13 -9.11
CA PHE A 167 -5.87 17.32 -9.73
C PHE A 167 -7.12 17.26 -8.81
N PRO A 168 -8.34 17.08 -9.36
CA PRO A 168 -8.63 17.14 -10.79
C PRO A 168 -8.36 18.53 -11.37
N ALA A 169 -7.85 18.56 -12.61
CA ALA A 169 -7.51 19.79 -13.31
C ALA A 169 -7.74 19.61 -14.83
N PRO A 170 -8.17 20.66 -15.56
CA PRO A 170 -8.36 20.58 -17.01
C PRO A 170 -7.03 20.27 -17.71
N VAL A 171 -7.10 19.57 -18.85
CA VAL A 171 -5.91 19.27 -19.67
C VAL A 171 -5.39 20.55 -20.33
N ASP A 172 -6.30 21.34 -20.90
CA ASP A 172 -6.03 22.66 -21.45
C ASP A 172 -6.73 23.74 -20.62
N SER A 173 -5.97 24.69 -20.09
CA SER A 173 -6.51 25.75 -19.21
C SER A 173 -7.48 26.72 -19.89
N GLY A 174 -7.61 26.66 -21.23
CA GLY A 174 -8.64 27.37 -21.99
C GLY A 174 -10.01 26.67 -21.99
N ASP A 175 -10.06 25.39 -21.62
CA ASP A 175 -11.30 24.60 -21.61
C ASP A 175 -12.11 24.79 -20.31
N ASP A 176 -11.54 25.44 -19.29
CA ASP A 176 -12.18 25.66 -17.99
C ASP A 176 -12.23 27.14 -17.58
N GLU A 177 -12.67 28.03 -18.49
CA GLU A 177 -12.79 29.48 -18.24
C GLU A 177 -13.65 29.82 -16.99
N GLY A 178 -14.47 28.89 -16.51
CA GLY A 178 -15.34 29.03 -15.33
C GLY A 178 -14.86 28.34 -14.05
N GLY A 179 -13.75 27.59 -14.07
CA GLY A 179 -13.35 26.73 -12.94
C GLY A 179 -14.40 25.66 -12.61
N GLN A 180 -15.13 25.18 -13.60
CA GLN A 180 -16.12 24.12 -13.54
C GLN A 180 -15.53 22.83 -12.94
N VAL A 181 -14.30 22.43 -13.30
CA VAL A 181 -13.65 21.23 -12.72
C VAL A 181 -13.52 21.36 -11.21
N HIS A 182 -12.94 22.48 -10.76
CA HIS A 182 -12.73 22.76 -9.34
C HIS A 182 -14.05 22.88 -8.59
N ARG A 183 -15.05 23.55 -9.18
CA ARG A 183 -16.38 23.72 -8.58
C ARG A 183 -17.12 22.40 -8.42
N ARG A 184 -17.10 21.55 -9.45
CA ARG A 184 -17.68 20.20 -9.41
C ARG A 184 -17.00 19.35 -8.34
N TRP A 185 -15.67 19.34 -8.31
CA TRP A 185 -14.92 18.65 -7.25
C TRP A 185 -15.31 19.17 -5.87
N LEU A 186 -15.40 20.49 -5.69
CA LEU A 186 -15.73 21.12 -4.43
C LEU A 186 -17.12 20.73 -3.94
N ASP A 187 -18.10 20.68 -4.84
CA ASP A 187 -19.46 20.21 -4.56
C ASP A 187 -19.47 18.74 -4.13
N GLN A 188 -18.76 17.88 -4.87
CA GLN A 188 -18.65 16.46 -4.54
C GLN A 188 -17.94 16.24 -3.20
N ARG A 189 -16.83 16.92 -2.94
CA ARG A 189 -16.09 16.88 -1.67
C ARG A 189 -17.00 17.27 -0.50
N ASN A 190 -17.73 18.38 -0.64
CA ASN A 190 -18.61 18.90 0.41
C ASN A 190 -19.79 17.96 0.67
N ALA A 191 -20.50 17.53 -0.38
CA ALA A 191 -21.64 16.63 -0.25
C ALA A 191 -21.25 15.33 0.46
N GLN A 192 -20.12 14.74 0.09
CA GLN A 192 -19.67 13.46 0.66
C GLN A 192 -19.20 13.60 2.11
N GLY A 193 -18.57 14.73 2.46
CA GLY A 193 -18.24 15.05 3.84
C GLY A 193 -19.49 15.25 4.71
N GLN A 194 -20.51 15.93 4.17
CA GLN A 194 -21.79 16.12 4.89
C GLN A 194 -22.51 14.80 5.15
N VAL A 195 -22.60 13.92 4.14
CA VAL A 195 -23.22 12.60 4.29
C VAL A 195 -22.49 11.76 5.34
N LEU A 196 -21.15 11.73 5.29
CA LEU A 196 -20.35 11.02 6.29
C LEU A 196 -20.63 11.53 7.71
N ARG A 197 -20.57 12.86 7.90
CA ARG A 197 -20.83 13.50 9.19
C ARG A 197 -22.24 13.17 9.70
N HIS A 198 -23.25 13.31 8.84
CA HIS A 198 -24.64 13.04 9.20
C HIS A 198 -24.85 11.60 9.64
N ASN A 199 -24.35 10.64 8.85
CA ASN A 199 -24.51 9.21 9.11
C ASN A 199 -23.89 8.78 10.44
N LEU A 200 -22.71 9.31 10.78
CA LEU A 200 -22.02 9.02 12.04
C LEU A 200 -22.71 9.70 13.24
N LEU A 201 -23.03 10.99 13.12
CA LEU A 201 -23.68 11.74 14.22
C LEU A 201 -25.08 11.21 14.55
N ALA A 202 -25.78 10.61 13.59
CA ALA A 202 -27.06 9.95 13.82
C ALA A 202 -26.99 8.89 14.94
N LEU A 203 -25.86 8.17 15.06
CA LEU A 203 -25.65 7.15 16.09
C LEU A 203 -25.71 7.70 17.52
N ARG A 204 -25.34 8.97 17.72
CA ARG A 204 -25.37 9.62 19.03
C ARG A 204 -26.79 9.70 19.55
N THR A 205 -27.73 10.07 18.69
CA THR A 205 -29.14 10.21 19.06
C THR A 205 -29.87 8.86 19.05
N SER A 206 -29.61 8.00 18.06
CA SER A 206 -30.36 6.73 17.92
C SER A 206 -29.88 5.62 18.85
N HIS A 207 -28.59 5.59 19.19
CA HIS A 207 -27.98 4.48 19.95
C HIS A 207 -27.26 4.90 21.22
N GLY A 208 -27.14 6.21 21.49
CA GLY A 208 -26.45 6.74 22.68
C GLY A 208 -24.93 6.52 22.63
N ILE A 209 -24.35 6.42 21.43
CA ILE A 209 -22.91 6.25 21.22
C ILE A 209 -22.23 7.62 21.30
N ASP A 210 -21.07 7.72 21.97
CA ASP A 210 -20.27 8.95 21.94
C ASP A 210 -19.63 9.10 20.56
N VAL A 211 -19.96 10.16 19.82
CA VAL A 211 -19.50 10.35 18.43
C VAL A 211 -18.87 11.72 18.28
N ASP A 212 -17.61 11.74 17.85
CA ASP A 212 -16.89 12.93 17.41
C ASP A 212 -16.49 12.78 15.94
N VAL A 213 -16.83 13.78 15.11
CA VAL A 213 -16.46 13.80 13.69
C VAL A 213 -15.95 15.19 13.32
N SER A 214 -14.68 15.25 12.96
CA SER A 214 -13.97 16.49 12.69
C SER A 214 -13.37 16.49 11.29
N PHE A 215 -13.41 17.65 10.62
CA PHE A 215 -12.86 17.83 9.29
C PHE A 215 -11.90 19.02 9.28
N ARG A 216 -10.73 18.83 8.67
CA ARG A 216 -9.73 19.90 8.49
C ARG A 216 -9.26 20.00 7.04
N ALA A 217 -8.96 21.22 6.63
CA ALA A 217 -8.57 21.64 5.29
C ALA A 217 -7.05 21.57 5.13
N LEU A 218 -6.56 20.82 4.16
CA LEU A 218 -5.15 20.76 3.77
C LEU A 218 -4.79 21.90 2.81
N PRO A 219 -3.59 22.49 2.93
CA PRO A 219 -3.13 23.54 2.02
C PRO A 219 -2.52 22.99 0.71
N PHE A 220 -2.70 21.71 0.39
CA PHE A 220 -2.17 21.06 -0.82
C PHE A 220 -3.08 19.93 -1.31
N THR A 221 -2.92 19.53 -2.57
CA THR A 221 -3.54 18.33 -3.13
C THR A 221 -2.80 17.08 -2.64
N PRO A 222 -3.43 16.20 -1.84
CA PRO A 222 -2.77 15.03 -1.31
C PRO A 222 -2.45 14.04 -2.44
N PRO A 223 -1.19 13.60 -2.61
CA PRO A 223 -0.80 12.64 -3.66
C PRO A 223 -1.23 11.21 -3.34
N VAL A 224 -1.72 10.96 -2.13
CA VAL A 224 -2.03 9.65 -1.58
C VAL A 224 -3.36 9.67 -0.84
N LYS A 225 -3.95 8.50 -0.66
CA LYS A 225 -4.97 8.25 0.36
C LYS A 225 -4.32 7.51 1.52
N LEU A 226 -4.73 7.88 2.72
CA LEU A 226 -4.34 7.20 3.94
C LEU A 226 -5.56 7.04 4.85
N TYR A 227 -5.77 5.83 5.35
CA TYR A 227 -6.72 5.55 6.42
C TYR A 227 -5.98 4.90 7.57
N LEU A 228 -6.09 5.43 8.78
CA LEU A 228 -5.52 4.86 9.99
C LEU A 228 -6.65 4.41 10.90
N LEU A 229 -6.59 3.16 11.34
CA LEU A 229 -7.68 2.51 12.06
C LEU A 229 -7.19 2.06 13.45
N ASN A 230 -7.86 2.53 14.49
CA ASN A 230 -7.68 2.14 15.90
C ASN A 230 -6.22 2.10 16.38
N GLY A 231 -5.35 2.93 15.81
CA GLY A 231 -3.92 2.97 16.15
C GLY A 231 -3.09 1.79 15.66
N SER A 232 -3.68 0.78 15.02
CA SER A 232 -3.04 -0.52 14.76
C SER A 232 -2.91 -0.88 13.28
N GLU A 233 -3.66 -0.24 12.39
CA GLU A 233 -3.64 -0.52 10.96
C GLU A 233 -3.56 0.78 10.15
N ALA A 234 -2.74 0.77 9.11
CA ALA A 234 -2.66 1.83 8.10
C ALA A 234 -2.97 1.25 6.72
N LEU A 235 -3.91 1.88 6.02
CA LEU A 235 -4.30 1.55 4.66
C LEU A 235 -3.89 2.69 3.75
N PHE A 236 -2.92 2.44 2.87
CA PHE A 236 -2.29 3.46 2.05
C PHE A 236 -2.56 3.22 0.57
N ALA A 237 -2.85 4.26 -0.21
CA ALA A 237 -3.00 4.14 -1.66
C ALA A 237 -2.44 5.35 -2.39
N TYR A 238 -1.94 5.14 -3.61
CA TYR A 238 -1.52 6.23 -4.49
C TYR A 238 -2.71 6.72 -5.33
N TYR A 239 -2.76 8.03 -5.59
CA TYR A 239 -3.60 8.56 -6.64
C TYR A 239 -2.87 8.45 -7.99
N THR A 240 -3.36 7.56 -8.85
CA THR A 240 -2.89 7.47 -10.24
C THR A 240 -3.75 8.37 -11.11
N LEU A 241 -3.11 9.29 -11.83
CA LEU A 241 -3.77 10.24 -12.71
C LEU A 241 -3.99 9.62 -14.08
N VAL A 242 -5.19 9.84 -14.61
CA VAL A 242 -5.57 9.45 -15.96
C VAL A 242 -6.25 10.62 -16.64
N LYS A 243 -6.07 10.72 -17.95
CA LYS A 243 -6.84 11.65 -18.78
C LYS A 243 -8.25 11.08 -18.92
N GLN A 244 -9.26 11.86 -18.54
CA GLN A 244 -10.67 11.50 -18.67
C GLN A 244 -11.40 12.57 -19.45
N SER A 245 -12.31 12.13 -20.31
CA SER A 245 -13.30 13.00 -20.93
C SER A 245 -14.64 12.74 -20.27
N GLU A 246 -15.22 13.77 -19.67
CA GLU A 246 -16.54 13.72 -19.08
C GLU A 246 -17.40 14.89 -19.56
N GLU A 247 -18.71 14.66 -19.60
CA GLU A 247 -19.68 15.72 -19.85
C GLU A 247 -19.98 16.44 -18.52
N ILE A 248 -19.62 17.72 -18.44
CA ILE A 248 -19.83 18.59 -17.28
C ILE A 248 -20.71 19.74 -17.76
N GLU A 249 -21.88 19.90 -17.13
CA GLU A 249 -22.84 20.98 -17.46
C GLU A 249 -23.22 21.06 -18.96
N HIS A 250 -23.23 19.90 -19.67
CA HIS A 250 -23.48 19.73 -21.12
C HIS A 250 -22.32 20.10 -22.06
N GLU A 251 -21.10 20.26 -21.51
CA GLU A 251 -19.87 20.44 -22.27
C GLU A 251 -18.94 19.23 -22.05
N HIS A 252 -18.31 18.74 -23.12
CA HIS A 252 -17.28 17.70 -23.00
C HIS A 252 -15.97 18.34 -22.58
N MET A 253 -15.50 18.02 -21.38
CA MET A 253 -14.24 18.54 -20.86
C MET A 253 -13.24 17.41 -20.66
N GLU A 254 -12.01 17.65 -21.11
CA GLU A 254 -10.88 16.76 -20.84
C GLU A 254 -10.13 17.24 -19.59
N MET A 255 -9.95 16.35 -18.62
CA MET A 255 -9.26 16.64 -17.37
C MET A 255 -8.31 15.51 -16.98
N TYR A 256 -7.27 15.86 -16.23
CA TYR A 256 -6.51 14.89 -15.44
C TYR A 256 -7.23 14.68 -14.12
N ASP A 257 -7.74 13.48 -13.89
CA ASP A 257 -8.40 13.11 -12.64
C ASP A 257 -7.77 11.84 -12.04
N ALA A 258 -7.92 11.70 -10.73
CA ALA A 258 -7.45 10.56 -9.98
C ALA A 258 -8.56 9.52 -9.82
N GLN A 259 -8.29 8.28 -10.25
CA GLN A 259 -9.21 7.15 -10.07
C GLN A 259 -9.25 6.63 -8.63
N GLY A 260 -9.71 7.46 -7.69
CA GLY A 260 -9.65 7.17 -6.26
C GLY A 260 -10.37 5.87 -5.86
N ALA A 261 -11.44 5.49 -6.56
CA ALA A 261 -12.16 4.24 -6.27
C ALA A 261 -11.35 2.98 -6.63
N GLN A 262 -10.52 3.07 -7.68
CA GLN A 262 -9.74 1.97 -8.23
C GLN A 262 -8.29 1.95 -7.71
N SER A 263 -7.84 3.02 -7.05
CA SER A 263 -6.55 3.07 -6.35
C SER A 263 -6.33 1.81 -5.50
N MET A 264 -5.17 1.18 -5.69
CA MET A 264 -4.78 -0.02 -4.95
C MET A 264 -4.41 0.36 -3.51
N LEU A 265 -5.12 -0.25 -2.56
CA LEU A 265 -4.98 -0.06 -1.13
C LEU A 265 -4.02 -1.10 -0.56
N PHE A 266 -2.90 -0.63 -0.02
CA PHE A 266 -1.85 -1.40 0.60
C PHE A 266 -2.07 -1.41 2.12
N PRO A 267 -2.35 -2.58 2.71
CA PRO A 267 -2.51 -2.69 4.15
C PRO A 267 -1.15 -2.85 4.85
N PHE A 268 -1.02 -2.20 6.00
CA PHE A 268 0.09 -2.34 6.93
C PHE A 268 -0.48 -2.50 8.32
N GLN A 269 0.01 -3.48 9.08
CA GLN A 269 -0.51 -3.80 10.40
C GLN A 269 0.61 -3.80 11.44
N GLN A 270 0.32 -3.27 12.63
CA GLN A 270 1.22 -3.45 13.77
C GLN A 270 1.38 -4.93 14.11
N GLY A 271 2.60 -5.34 14.40
CA GLY A 271 2.93 -6.72 14.78
C GLY A 271 3.26 -7.66 13.62
N ASP A 272 2.92 -7.31 12.36
CA ASP A 272 3.26 -8.12 11.17
C ASP A 272 4.74 -7.98 10.75
N GLY A 273 5.51 -7.17 11.47
CA GLY A 273 6.95 -7.02 11.30
C GLY A 273 7.42 -5.61 11.62
N LEU A 274 8.74 -5.42 11.70
CA LEU A 274 9.33 -4.12 12.02
C LEU A 274 8.92 -3.05 10.99
N ARG A 275 8.95 -3.39 9.69
CA ARG A 275 8.61 -2.47 8.61
C ARG A 275 7.18 -1.95 8.74
N ASP A 276 6.21 -2.85 8.86
CA ASP A 276 4.79 -2.51 8.86
C ASP A 276 4.41 -1.78 10.14
N THR A 277 4.92 -2.23 11.28
CA THR A 277 4.76 -1.52 12.56
C THR A 277 5.31 -0.09 12.47
N THR A 278 6.53 0.08 11.95
CA THR A 278 7.13 1.40 11.76
C THR A 278 6.32 2.25 10.78
N PHE A 279 5.79 1.66 9.70
CA PHE A 279 4.97 2.38 8.74
C PHE A 279 3.67 2.90 9.39
N VAL A 280 2.99 2.08 10.20
CA VAL A 280 1.79 2.50 10.94
C VAL A 280 2.14 3.66 11.88
N GLU A 281 3.16 3.51 12.71
CA GLU A 281 3.60 4.54 13.67
C GLU A 281 3.95 5.86 12.98
N GLN A 282 4.76 5.81 11.92
CA GLN A 282 5.15 7.01 11.17
C GLN A 282 3.96 7.65 10.45
N SER A 283 3.00 6.85 9.99
CA SER A 283 1.78 7.37 9.35
C SER A 283 0.90 8.12 10.34
N HIS A 284 0.77 7.64 11.58
CA HIS A 284 0.10 8.37 12.66
C HIS A 284 0.80 9.68 12.99
N LEU A 285 2.12 9.65 13.21
CA LEU A 285 2.91 10.86 13.47
C LEU A 285 2.76 11.89 12.35
N TRP A 286 2.79 11.45 11.10
CA TRP A 286 2.61 12.32 9.94
C TRP A 286 1.19 12.91 9.87
N PHE A 287 0.15 12.09 10.07
CA PHE A 287 -1.23 12.57 10.11
C PHE A 287 -1.44 13.60 11.22
N ASP A 288 -0.97 13.32 12.43
CA ASP A 288 -1.09 14.23 13.58
C ASP A 288 -0.32 15.53 13.37
N ALA A 289 0.86 15.47 12.75
CA ALA A 289 1.60 16.67 12.38
C ALA A 289 0.78 17.54 11.41
N LEU A 290 0.19 16.97 10.35
CA LEU A 290 -0.67 17.70 9.42
C LEU A 290 -1.91 18.26 10.13
N TRP A 291 -2.53 17.47 10.99
CA TRP A 291 -3.72 17.84 11.76
C TRP A 291 -3.44 19.01 12.70
N GLY A 292 -2.33 18.97 13.44
CA GLY A 292 -1.99 19.96 14.47
C GLY A 292 -1.28 21.21 13.99
N THR A 293 -0.75 21.25 12.75
CA THR A 293 0.09 22.35 12.27
C THR A 293 -0.51 23.13 11.10
N ILE A 294 -0.50 22.57 9.89
CA ILE A 294 -0.75 23.30 8.65
C ILE A 294 -2.20 23.19 8.15
N SER A 295 -2.99 22.29 8.72
CA SER A 295 -4.41 22.19 8.38
C SER A 295 -5.26 23.18 9.18
N GLN A 296 -6.40 23.59 8.62
CA GLN A 296 -7.34 24.54 9.24
C GLN A 296 -8.74 23.91 9.38
N ASP A 297 -9.64 24.49 10.14
CA ASP A 297 -11.01 23.94 10.24
C ASP A 297 -11.74 24.00 8.88
N LEU A 298 -12.38 22.90 8.50
CA LEU A 298 -13.05 22.79 7.20
C LEU A 298 -14.57 23.00 7.33
N GLU A 299 -15.06 24.08 6.74
CA GLU A 299 -16.49 24.29 6.49
C GLU A 299 -16.94 23.47 5.27
N LEU A 300 -17.90 22.56 5.48
CA LEU A 300 -18.50 21.73 4.42
C LEU A 300 -19.73 22.38 3.75
N ALA A 301 -20.13 23.59 4.13
CA ALA A 301 -21.28 24.28 3.55
C ALA A 301 -20.94 25.03 2.25
N ARG A 302 -21.92 25.11 1.33
CA ARG A 302 -21.93 26.13 0.26
C ARG A 302 -22.19 27.48 0.93
N ARG A 303 -21.30 28.45 0.71
CA ARG A 303 -21.65 29.87 0.87
C ARG A 303 -22.13 30.36 -0.49
#